data_AF-A0A3B8ZY30-F1
#
_entry.id   AF-A0A3B8ZY30-F1
#
_cell.length_a   1.000
_cell.length_b   1.000
_cell.length_c   1.000
_cell.angle_alpha   90.00
_cell.angle_beta   90.00
_cell.angle_gamma   90.00
#
_symmetry.space_group_name_H-M   'P 1'
#
loop_
_entity.id
_entity.type
_entity.pdbx_description
1 polymer ?
#
loop_
_entity_poly.entity_id
_entity_poly.type
_entity_poly.pdbx_seq_one_letter_code
_entity_poly.pdbx_strand_id
1 'polypeptide(L)' 'NSQCQRGPDVFPFTGRKDSAVGTLSVADALRSFSIRTMVAAKETPANREILQRMLRERQSTFLSTDFLF' A
#
# COMPACT_ATOMS: atom_id res chain seq x y z
N ASN A 1 -32.02 -10.10 1.72
CA ASN A 1 -32.80 -8.90 1.37
C ASN A 1 -32.48 -7.76 2.32
N SER A 2 -31.25 -7.26 2.28
CA SER A 2 -30.79 -6.12 3.08
C SER A 2 -30.24 -5.03 2.16
N GLN A 3 -30.22 -3.79 2.66
CA GLN A 3 -29.73 -2.63 1.93
C GLN A 3 -28.21 -2.72 1.69
N CYS A 4 -27.73 -2.05 0.64
CA CYS A 4 -26.31 -2.00 0.29
C CYS A 4 -25.48 -1.48 1.47
N GLN A 5 -24.58 -2.33 1.99
CA GLN A 5 -23.59 -1.92 2.97
C GLN A 5 -22.38 -1.36 2.22
N ARG A 6 -22.14 -0.06 2.35
CA ARG A 6 -20.97 0.62 1.77
C ARG A 6 -20.00 0.90 2.90
N GLY A 7 -19.00 0.05 3.06
CA GLY A 7 -17.97 0.22 4.08
C GLY A 7 -16.65 -0.31 3.54
N PRO A 8 -15.58 0.52 3.50
CA PRO A 8 -14.28 0.11 2.97
C PRO A 8 -13.64 -1.04 3.77
N ASP A 9 -14.14 -1.27 4.99
CA ASP A 9 -13.57 -2.17 5.99
C ASP A 9 -14.06 -3.62 5.88
N VAL A 10 -15.22 -3.88 5.26
CA VAL A 10 -15.82 -5.23 5.20
C VAL A 10 -15.97 -5.73 3.78
N PHE A 11 -16.49 -4.91 2.86
CA PHE A 11 -16.67 -5.29 1.47
C PHE A 11 -16.26 -4.17 0.52
N PRO A 12 -15.39 -4.45 -0.47
CA PRO A 12 -15.01 -3.47 -1.46
C PRO A 12 -16.23 -2.92 -2.20
N PHE A 13 -16.34 -1.60 -2.32
CA PHE A 13 -17.40 -0.93 -3.07
C PHE A 13 -16.83 -0.32 -4.35
N THR A 14 -17.46 -0.53 -5.50
CA THR A 14 -16.98 0.03 -6.78
C THR A 14 -18.05 0.90 -7.41
N GLY A 15 -17.64 2.06 -7.91
CA GLY A 15 -18.44 2.84 -8.85
C GLY A 15 -18.25 2.35 -10.27
N ARG A 16 -19.24 2.56 -11.14
CA ARG A 16 -19.13 2.25 -12.58
C ARG A 16 -19.69 3.39 -13.41
N LYS A 17 -19.22 3.48 -14.66
CA LYS A 17 -19.63 4.50 -15.65
C LYS A 17 -19.45 5.91 -15.07
N ASP A 18 -20.52 6.70 -15.12
CA ASP A 18 -20.52 8.11 -14.74
C ASP A 18 -20.56 8.30 -13.21
N SER A 19 -20.65 7.21 -12.44
CA SER A 19 -20.74 7.28 -10.97
C SER A 19 -19.38 7.30 -10.26
N ALA A 20 -18.37 6.61 -10.81
CA ALA A 20 -16.97 6.65 -10.37
C ALA A 20 -16.16 5.56 -11.13
N VAL A 21 -14.83 5.64 -11.02
CA VAL A 21 -13.88 4.64 -11.49
C VAL A 21 -13.11 4.08 -10.31
N GLY A 22 -12.93 2.76 -10.27
CA GLY A 22 -12.14 2.07 -9.27
C GLY A 22 -12.95 1.45 -8.12
N THR A 23 -12.23 0.82 -7.21
CA THR A 23 -12.77 0.14 -6.04
C THR A 23 -12.30 0.87 -4.79
N LEU A 24 -13.23 1.15 -3.88
CA LEU A 24 -12.98 1.71 -2.57
C LEU A 24 -12.92 0.57 -1.56
N SER A 25 -11.71 0.04 -1.36
CA SER A 25 -11.33 -0.77 -0.21
C SER A 25 -10.23 -0.05 0.57
N VAL A 26 -9.98 -0.41 1.83
CA VAL A 26 -8.85 0.18 2.59
C VAL A 26 -7.51 -0.03 1.87
N ALA A 27 -7.28 -1.23 1.32
CA ALA A 27 -6.07 -1.54 0.58
C ALA A 27 -5.93 -0.71 -0.71
N ASP A 28 -7.02 -0.57 -1.48
CA ASP A 28 -7.02 0.24 -2.70
C ASP A 28 -6.86 1.72 -2.40
N ALA A 29 -7.46 2.21 -1.31
CA ALA A 29 -7.31 3.60 -0.86
C ALA A 29 -5.85 3.89 -0.47
N LEU A 30 -5.23 3.04 0.37
CA LEU A 30 -3.82 3.19 0.72
C LEU A 30 -2.93 3.20 -0.52
N ARG A 31 -3.21 2.34 -1.50
CA ARG A 31 -2.46 2.30 -2.76
C ARG A 31 -2.68 3.55 -3.63
N SER A 32 -3.90 4.09 -3.66
CA SER A 32 -4.24 5.28 -4.47
C SER A 32 -3.75 6.59 -3.87
N PHE A 33 -3.62 6.66 -2.54
CA PHE A 33 -3.13 7.84 -1.82
C PHE A 33 -1.64 7.75 -1.43
N SER A 34 -0.94 6.70 -1.86
CA SER A 34 0.51 6.55 -1.67
C SER A 34 1.28 6.84 -2.95
N ILE A 35 2.45 7.46 -2.82
CA ILE A 35 3.40 7.59 -3.92
C ILE A 35 4.19 6.28 -4.01
N ARG A 36 4.15 5.62 -5.17
CA ARG A 36 4.99 4.45 -5.40
C ARG A 36 6.44 4.89 -5.56
N THR A 37 7.29 4.38 -4.69
CA THR A 37 8.72 4.69 -4.69
C THR A 37 9.52 3.40 -4.84
N MET A 38 10.54 3.45 -5.69
CA MET A 38 11.53 2.39 -5.84
C MET A 38 12.88 2.91 -5.36
N VAL A 39 13.54 2.16 -4.49
CA VAL A 39 14.92 2.41 -4.07
C VAL A 39 15.78 1.27 -4.60
N ALA A 40 16.86 1.62 -5.30
CA ALA A 40 17.81 0.68 -5.85
C ALA A 40 19.20 0.95 -5.26
N ALA A 41 19.91 -0.12 -4.92
CA ALA A 41 21.29 -0.07 -4.46
C ALA A 41 22.11 -1.13 -5.20
N LYS A 42 23.42 -0.89 -5.36
CA LYS A 42 24.33 -1.91 -5.92
C LYS A 42 24.29 -3.17 -5.05
N GLU A 43 24.25 -4.34 -5.67
CA GLU A 43 24.26 -5.61 -4.96
C GLU A 43 25.64 -5.84 -4.33
N THR A 44 25.79 -5.42 -3.08
CA THR A 44 26.96 -5.65 -2.24
C THR A 44 26.50 -6.13 -0.86
N PRO A 45 27.33 -6.90 -0.14
CA PRO A 45 26.99 -7.34 1.22
C PRO A 45 26.65 -6.16 2.15
N ALA A 46 27.42 -5.08 2.08
CA ALA A 46 27.22 -3.88 2.89
C ALA A 46 25.87 -3.18 2.60
N ASN A 47 25.52 -3.00 1.33
CA ASN A 47 24.25 -2.36 0.96
C ASN A 47 23.05 -3.21 1.37
N ARG A 48 23.18 -4.55 1.25
CA ARG A 48 22.16 -5.50 1.68
C ARG A 48 21.93 -5.41 3.19
N GLU A 49 23.00 -5.34 3.97
CA GLU A 49 22.91 -5.20 5.43
C GLU A 49 22.23 -3.88 5.83
N ILE A 50 22.61 -2.76 5.20
CA ILE A 50 22.00 -1.45 5.45
C ILE A 50 20.49 -1.48 5.17
N LEU A 51 20.08 -1.99 4.01
CA LEU A 51 18.66 -2.08 3.63
C LEU A 51 17.88 -3.01 4.58
N GLN A 52 18.45 -4.16 4.93
CA GLN A 52 17.82 -5.10 5.87
C GLN A 52 17.67 -4.49 7.26
N ARG A 53 18.69 -3.78 7.76
CA ARG A 53 18.61 -3.09 9.06
C ARG A 53 17.57 -1.99 9.04
N MET A 54 17.55 -1.14 8.01
CA MET A 54 16.55 -0.07 7.87
C MET A 54 15.12 -0.60 7.89
N LEU A 55 14.85 -1.70 7.18
CA LEU A 55 13.54 -2.34 7.15
C LEU A 55 13.18 -2.99 8.50
N ARG A 56 14.12 -3.69 9.14
CA ARG A 56 13.87 -4.40 10.41
C ARG A 56 13.70 -3.46 11.60
N GLU A 57 14.53 -2.43 11.69
CA GLU A 57 14.53 -1.48 12.82
C GLU A 57 13.61 -0.28 12.59
N ARG A 58 12.88 -0.23 11.47
CA ARG A 58 11.99 0.88 11.08
C ARG A 58 12.68 2.24 11.17
N GLN A 59 13.95 2.31 10.78
CA GLN A 59 14.77 3.52 10.86
C GLN A 59 14.50 4.53 9.74
N SER A 60 13.66 4.18 8.77
CA SER A 60 13.35 5.04 7.64
C SER A 60 11.90 5.50 7.70
N THR A 61 11.71 6.82 7.65
CA THR A 61 10.38 7.43 7.42
C THR A 61 9.91 7.27 5.96
N PHE A 62 10.78 6.73 5.09
CA PHE A 62 10.59 6.67 3.64
C PHE A 62 10.49 5.24 3.10
N LEU A 63 11.28 4.31 3.64
CA LEU A 63 11.26 2.89 3.30
C LEU A 63 10.45 2.10 4.34
N SER A 64 9.28 1.62 3.94
CA SER A 64 8.48 0.67 4.72
C SER A 64 7.94 -0.42 3.78
N THR A 65 7.73 -1.62 4.32
CA THR A 65 7.06 -2.75 3.64
C THR A 65 5.73 -3.11 4.29
N ASP A 66 5.22 -2.29 5.21
CA ASP A 66 4.01 -2.56 6.00
C ASP A 66 2.71 -2.61 5.18
N PHE A 67 2.77 -2.21 3.90
CA PHE A 67 1.63 -2.25 2.97
C PHE A 67 1.56 -3.55 2.15
N LEU A 68 2.50 -4.48 2.34
CA LEU A 68 2.46 -5.81 1.73
C LEU A 68 1.69 -6.74 2.70
N PHE A 69 0.39 -6.87 2.47
CA PHE A 69 -0.52 -7.76 3.20
C PHE A 69 -0.22 -9.23 2.93
#